data_AF-A0A8H3BUJ2-F1
#
_entry.id   AF-A0A8H3BUJ2-F1
#
_cell.length_a   1.000
_cell.length_b   1.000
_cell.length_c   1.000
_cell.angle_alpha   90.00
_cell.angle_beta   90.00
_cell.angle_gamma   90.00
#
_symmetry.space_group_name_H-M   'P 1'
#
loop_
_entity.id
_entity.type
_entity.pdbx_description
1 polymer ?
#
loop_
_entity_poly.entity_id
_entity_poly.type
_entity_poly.pdbx_seq_one_letter_code
_entity_poly.pdbx_strand_id
1 'polypeptide(L)'
;MSRRGREFLRLLWIIPPAITFTSLVGTINVVTGSSMQPALNPEGPYQRDVVLVDRWSVVARHRYRRGDVVSLRSPLNPNLIIVKRILALGGDTVETLPPFPDKEIRVPDGYAWVEGDEPFRSRDSNHFGPVWAFSTVLND
;
A
#
# COMPACT_ATOMS: atom_id res chain seq x y z
N MET A 1 -38.97 7.05 -29.47
CA MET A 1 -37.64 6.94 -28.81
C MET A 1 -36.84 5.82 -29.48
N SER A 2 -35.72 6.15 -30.14
CA SER A 2 -34.96 5.20 -30.98
C SER A 2 -34.24 4.13 -30.14
N ARG A 3 -34.05 2.92 -30.71
CA ARG A 3 -33.38 1.80 -30.03
C ARG A 3 -31.97 2.19 -29.54
N ARG A 4 -31.26 3.04 -30.30
CA ARG A 4 -29.95 3.63 -29.93
C ARG A 4 -29.99 4.56 -28.71
N GLY A 5 -31.07 5.33 -28.53
CA GLY A 5 -31.20 6.23 -27.37
C GLY A 5 -31.34 5.49 -26.03
N ARG A 6 -32.02 4.33 -26.02
CA ARG A 6 -32.13 3.48 -24.83
C ARG A 6 -30.82 2.75 -24.48
N GLU A 7 -30.03 2.39 -25.48
CA GLU A 7 -28.69 1.79 -25.28
C GLU A 7 -27.73 2.82 -24.67
N PHE A 8 -27.74 4.06 -25.17
CA PHE A 8 -26.95 5.17 -24.61
C PHE A 8 -27.33 5.47 -23.15
N LEU A 9 -28.63 5.53 -22.84
CA LEU A 9 -29.11 5.67 -21.46
C LEU A 9 -28.66 4.50 -20.58
N ARG A 10 -28.72 3.24 -21.06
CA ARG A 10 -28.24 2.09 -20.28
C ARG A 10 -26.73 2.15 -19.98
N LEU A 11 -25.92 2.54 -20.95
CA LEU A 11 -24.48 2.70 -20.78
C LEU A 11 -24.15 3.80 -19.76
N LEU A 12 -24.87 4.92 -19.78
CA LEU A 12 -24.74 6.02 -18.81
C LEU A 12 -25.04 5.60 -17.36
N TRP A 13 -25.91 4.61 -17.15
CA TRP A 13 -26.25 4.13 -15.82
C TRP A 13 -25.40 2.94 -15.35
N ILE A 14 -24.70 2.24 -16.25
CA ILE A 14 -23.87 1.08 -15.90
C ILE A 14 -22.40 1.47 -15.75
N ILE A 15 -21.90 2.36 -16.61
CA ILE A 15 -20.47 2.69 -16.68
C ILE A 15 -19.98 3.40 -15.40
N PRO A 16 -20.62 4.48 -14.91
CA PRO A 16 -20.14 5.17 -13.71
C PRO A 16 -20.16 4.28 -12.45
N PRO A 17 -21.24 3.52 -12.15
CA PRO A 17 -21.22 2.57 -11.04
C PRO A 17 -20.14 1.51 -11.17
N ALA A 18 -19.94 0.95 -12.38
CA ALA A 18 -18.89 -0.04 -12.61
C ALA A 18 -17.48 0.54 -12.38
N ILE A 19 -17.22 1.76 -12.85
CA ILE A 19 -15.94 2.47 -12.62
C ILE A 19 -15.75 2.78 -11.12
N THR A 20 -16.80 3.25 -10.44
CA THR A 20 -16.71 3.51 -8.99
C THR A 20 -16.52 2.22 -8.19
N PHE A 21 -17.14 1.12 -8.61
CA PHE A 21 -17.03 -0.17 -7.93
C PHE A 21 -15.63 -0.76 -8.07
N THR A 22 -15.04 -0.72 -9.27
CA THR A 22 -13.67 -1.23 -9.49
C THR A 22 -12.62 -0.36 -8.81
N SER A 23 -12.82 0.96 -8.74
CA SER A 23 -11.93 1.86 -7.99
C SER A 23 -12.06 1.73 -6.47
N LEU A 24 -13.20 1.24 -5.97
CA LEU A 24 -13.44 1.10 -4.53
C LEU A 24 -13.09 -0.28 -3.97
N VAL A 25 -13.25 -1.37 -4.73
CA VAL A 25 -13.15 -2.74 -4.21
C VAL A 25 -11.71 -3.26 -4.17
N GLY A 26 -10.90 -2.95 -5.17
CA GLY A 26 -9.50 -3.36 -5.19
C GLY A 26 -8.91 -3.37 -6.58
N THR A 27 -7.58 -3.28 -6.65
CA THR A 27 -6.84 -3.26 -7.91
C THR A 27 -5.79 -4.35 -7.89
N ILE A 28 -5.62 -5.03 -9.02
CA ILE A 28 -4.57 -6.01 -9.20
C ILE A 28 -3.31 -5.24 -9.58
N ASN A 29 -2.31 -5.24 -8.71
CA ASN A 29 -1.03 -4.58 -8.95
C ASN A 29 0.08 -5.63 -9.07
N VAL A 30 0.96 -5.46 -10.05
CA VAL A 30 2.15 -6.29 -10.19
C VAL A 30 3.27 -5.65 -9.38
N VAL A 31 3.73 -6.33 -8.33
CA VAL A 31 4.81 -5.83 -7.48
C VAL A 31 6.13 -6.39 -7.98
N THR A 32 7.02 -5.52 -8.45
CA THR A 32 8.37 -5.89 -8.85
C THR A 32 9.36 -5.45 -7.78
N GLY A 33 10.12 -6.40 -7.22
CA GLY A 33 11.20 -6.10 -6.28
C GLY A 33 11.35 -7.12 -5.16
N SER A 34 12.57 -7.22 -4.61
CA SER A 34 12.94 -8.21 -3.60
C SER A 34 12.60 -7.80 -2.16
N SER A 35 12.15 -6.57 -1.91
CA SER A 35 12.04 -6.05 -0.53
C SER A 35 10.94 -6.68 0.32
N MET A 36 10.05 -7.46 -0.28
CA MET A 36 8.96 -8.18 0.40
C MET A 36 9.20 -9.70 0.35
N GLN A 37 10.39 -10.17 -0.01
CA GLN A 37 10.73 -11.60 0.04
C GLN A 37 10.77 -12.08 1.49
N PRO A 38 10.38 -13.34 1.77
CA PRO A 38 9.82 -14.33 0.86
C PRO A 38 8.30 -14.19 0.64
N ALA A 39 7.63 -13.27 1.33
CA ALA A 39 6.17 -13.14 1.29
C ALA A 39 5.62 -12.73 -0.09
N LEU A 40 6.41 -11.97 -0.85
CA LEU A 40 6.18 -11.62 -2.26
C LEU A 40 7.48 -11.77 -3.07
N ASN A 41 7.35 -12.22 -4.32
CA ASN A 41 8.40 -12.54 -5.30
C ASN A 41 9.36 -13.63 -4.81
N PRO A 42 8.91 -14.89 -4.59
CA PRO A 42 9.77 -15.97 -4.11
C PRO A 42 10.96 -16.21 -5.06
N GLU A 43 12.10 -16.66 -4.51
CA GLU A 43 13.35 -16.80 -5.27
C GLU A 43 13.19 -17.74 -6.49
N GLY A 44 13.51 -17.23 -7.68
CA GLY A 44 13.36 -17.96 -8.94
C GLY A 44 13.59 -17.08 -10.18
N PRO A 45 13.52 -17.65 -11.41
CA PRO A 45 13.73 -16.92 -12.66
C PRO A 45 12.65 -15.86 -12.96
N TYR A 46 11.53 -15.89 -12.23
CA TYR A 46 10.40 -14.98 -12.39
C TYR A 46 10.18 -14.21 -11.08
N GLN A 47 10.55 -12.92 -11.05
CA GLN A 47 10.39 -12.03 -9.89
C GLN A 47 9.15 -11.13 -10.06
N ARG A 48 7.98 -11.75 -10.27
CA ARG A 48 6.71 -11.01 -10.46
C ARG A 48 5.57 -11.69 -9.73
N ASP A 49 5.08 -11.04 -8.69
CA ASP A 49 3.90 -11.43 -7.96
C ASP A 49 2.75 -10.50 -8.27
N VAL A 50 1.60 -11.11 -8.46
CA VAL A 50 0.32 -10.44 -8.67
C VAL A 50 -0.31 -10.26 -7.30
N VAL A 51 -0.35 -9.03 -6.81
CA VAL A 51 -0.94 -8.70 -5.50
C VAL A 51 -2.33 -8.14 -5.71
N LEU A 52 -3.31 -8.73 -5.02
CA LEU A 52 -4.64 -8.15 -4.91
C LEU A 52 -4.59 -7.08 -3.82
N VAL A 53 -4.73 -5.82 -4.22
CA VAL A 53 -4.80 -4.70 -3.27
C VAL A 53 -6.26 -4.47 -2.90
N ASP A 54 -6.62 -4.78 -1.65
CA ASP A 54 -7.93 -4.42 -1.09
C ASP A 54 -7.97 -2.90 -0.83
N ARG A 55 -8.65 -2.18 -1.73
CA ARG A 55 -8.87 -0.73 -1.59
C ARG A 55 -10.03 -0.40 -0.66
N TRP A 56 -11.00 -1.29 -0.51
CA TRP A 56 -12.23 -1.02 0.21
C TRP A 56 -11.98 -0.90 1.71
N SER A 57 -11.18 -1.81 2.27
CA SER A 57 -10.88 -1.82 3.71
C SER A 57 -10.15 -0.56 4.17
N VAL A 58 -9.46 0.12 3.25
CA VAL A 58 -8.66 1.29 3.55
C VAL A 58 -9.42 2.58 3.26
N VAL A 59 -10.00 2.71 2.06
CA VAL A 59 -10.72 3.91 1.63
C VAL A 59 -12.03 4.08 2.42
N ALA A 60 -12.78 3.00 2.65
CA ALA A 60 -14.12 3.09 3.24
C ALA A 60 -14.14 2.91 4.76
N ARG A 61 -13.08 2.31 5.36
CA ARG A 61 -13.07 2.01 6.80
C ARG A 61 -11.89 2.59 7.57
N HIS A 62 -10.88 3.15 6.91
CA HIS A 62 -9.63 3.62 7.56
C HIS A 62 -9.03 2.57 8.51
N ARG A 63 -9.16 1.28 8.19
CA ARG A 63 -8.69 0.19 9.04
C ARG A 63 -7.42 -0.39 8.46
N TYR A 64 -6.29 0.26 8.77
CA TYR A 64 -4.98 -0.35 8.66
C TYR A 64 -4.61 -0.99 10.00
N ARG A 65 -3.98 -2.17 9.95
CA ARG A 65 -3.57 -2.97 11.11
C ARG A 65 -2.09 -3.32 11.01
N ARG A 66 -1.51 -3.66 12.15
CA ARG A 66 -0.19 -4.30 12.17
C ARG A 66 -0.24 -5.59 11.33
N GLY A 67 0.77 -5.78 10.50
CA GLY A 67 0.89 -6.90 9.58
C GLY A 67 0.37 -6.63 8.16
N ASP A 68 -0.39 -5.56 7.93
CA ASP A 68 -0.90 -5.24 6.59
C ASP A 68 0.24 -4.84 5.64
N VAL A 69 0.14 -5.28 4.39
CA VAL A 69 1.05 -4.87 3.31
C VAL A 69 0.41 -3.70 2.56
N VAL A 70 1.15 -2.61 2.46
CA VAL A 70 0.65 -1.32 1.96
C VAL A 70 1.56 -0.75 0.89
N SER A 71 0.96 -0.09 -0.10
CA SER A 71 1.65 0.63 -1.17
C SER A 71 1.61 2.13 -0.89
N LEU A 72 2.77 2.74 -0.68
CA LEU A 72 2.90 4.16 -0.37
C LEU A 72 3.87 4.86 -1.31
N ARG A 73 3.69 6.17 -1.47
CA ARG A 73 4.65 7.01 -2.15
C ARG A 73 5.92 7.14 -1.29
N SER A 74 7.08 6.90 -1.86
CA SER A 74 8.34 6.96 -1.13
C SER A 74 8.59 8.38 -0.60
N PRO A 75 8.82 8.56 0.71
CA PRO A 75 9.17 9.87 1.27
C PRO A 75 10.48 10.43 0.70
N LEU A 76 11.38 9.54 0.27
CA LEU A 76 12.67 9.90 -0.31
C LEU A 76 12.60 10.23 -1.81
N ASN A 77 11.64 9.65 -2.53
CA ASN A 77 11.43 9.92 -3.94
C ASN A 77 9.93 9.91 -4.27
N PRO A 78 9.30 11.09 -4.37
CA PRO A 78 7.86 11.20 -4.64
C PRO A 78 7.42 10.54 -5.94
N ASN A 79 8.31 10.28 -6.90
CA ASN A 79 7.95 9.63 -8.17
C ASN A 79 7.88 8.10 -8.08
N LEU A 80 8.19 7.51 -6.92
CA LEU A 80 8.29 6.07 -6.73
C LEU A 80 7.27 5.58 -5.69
N ILE A 81 6.55 4.52 -6.03
CA ILE A 81 5.67 3.79 -5.10
C ILE A 81 6.46 2.61 -4.53
N ILE A 82 6.48 2.47 -3.20
CA ILE A 82 7.08 1.35 -2.48
C ILE A 82 5.99 0.50 -1.84
N VAL A 83 6.25 -0.80 -1.73
CA VAL A 83 5.41 -1.74 -0.98
C VAL A 83 6.16 -2.15 0.28
N LYS A 84 5.50 -2.00 1.43
CA LYS A 84 6.05 -2.28 2.76
C LYS A 84 4.99 -2.90 3.66
N ARG A 85 5.40 -3.52 4.75
CA ARG A 85 4.53 -4.06 5.79
C ARG A 85 4.46 -3.10 6.98
N ILE A 86 3.25 -2.86 7.49
CA ILE A 86 3.05 -2.13 8.74
C ILE A 86 3.51 -3.02 9.89
N LEU A 87 4.57 -2.62 10.59
CA LEU A 87 4.99 -3.29 11.84
C LEU A 87 4.31 -2.68 13.06
N ALA A 88 4.09 -1.37 13.06
CA ALA A 88 3.50 -0.66 14.18
C ALA A 88 2.69 0.57 13.76
N LEU A 89 1.77 0.97 14.62
CA LEU A 89 0.86 2.10 14.45
C LEU A 89 1.04 3.11 15.60
N GLY A 90 0.40 4.27 15.48
CA GLY A 90 0.43 5.30 16.50
C GLY A 90 0.20 4.79 17.92
N GLY A 91 1.07 5.21 18.84
CA GLY A 91 1.08 4.80 20.24
C GLY A 91 2.00 3.61 20.55
N ASP A 92 2.34 2.80 19.55
CA ASP A 92 3.20 1.63 19.67
C ASP A 92 4.68 2.00 19.79
N THR A 93 5.47 1.11 20.36
CA THR A 93 6.93 1.24 20.40
C THR A 93 7.58 0.15 19.56
N VAL A 94 8.59 0.53 18.78
CA VAL A 94 9.34 -0.35 17.88
C VAL A 94 10.83 -0.22 18.11
N GLU A 95 11.50 -1.37 18.15
CA GLU A 95 12.96 -1.43 18.01
C GLU A 95 13.33 -1.11 16.57
N THR A 96 14.28 -0.21 16.41
CA THR A 96 14.74 0.29 15.11
C THR A 96 16.06 -0.35 14.73
N LEU A 97 16.29 -0.42 13.43
CA LEU A 97 17.53 -0.90 12.83
C LEU A 97 18.36 0.27 12.30
N PRO A 98 19.71 0.12 12.24
CA PRO A 98 20.54 1.06 11.50
C PRO A 98 20.03 1.23 10.06
N PRO A 99 20.03 2.45 9.50
CA PRO A 99 20.75 3.63 9.96
C PRO A 99 19.96 4.58 10.89
N PHE A 100 18.83 4.15 11.46
CA PHE A 100 18.05 5.02 12.35
C PHE A 100 18.88 5.40 13.59
N PRO A 101 18.86 6.67 14.05
CA PRO A 101 19.76 7.15 15.09
C PRO A 101 19.48 6.56 16.47
N ASP A 102 18.20 6.43 16.81
CA ASP A 102 17.75 5.83 18.07
C ASP A 102 17.60 4.33 17.89
N LYS A 103 17.67 3.56 18.99
CA LYS A 103 17.43 2.10 19.00
C LYS A 103 15.96 1.71 19.12
N GLU A 104 15.14 2.66 19.54
CA GLU A 104 13.73 2.46 19.79
C GLU A 104 13.00 3.78 19.57
N ILE A 105 11.79 3.73 19.02
CA ILE A 105 10.93 4.89 18.86
C ILE A 105 9.49 4.53 19.20
N ARG A 106 8.81 5.47 19.86
CA ARG A 106 7.36 5.44 19.97
C ARG A 106 6.74 6.10 18.74
N VAL A 107 5.96 5.33 17.99
CA VAL A 107 5.29 5.80 16.77
C VAL A 107 4.27 6.89 17.14
N PRO A 108 4.36 8.09 16.53
CA PRO A 108 3.41 9.16 16.79
C PRO A 108 1.98 8.79 16.37
N ASP A 109 0.98 9.35 17.04
CA ASP A 109 -0.42 9.13 16.69
C ASP A 109 -0.72 9.57 15.24
N GLY A 110 -1.43 8.71 14.50
CA GLY A 110 -1.71 8.93 13.07
C GLY A 110 -0.57 8.55 12.12
N TYR A 111 0.55 8.05 12.63
CA TYR A 111 1.66 7.52 11.84
C TYR A 111 1.73 5.99 11.94
N ALA A 112 2.46 5.40 11.00
CA ALA A 112 2.78 3.99 10.95
C ALA A 112 4.30 3.81 10.75
N TRP A 113 4.83 2.74 11.34
CA TRP A 113 6.19 2.27 11.07
C TRP A 113 6.10 1.12 10.06
N VAL A 114 6.79 1.27 8.93
CA VAL A 114 6.72 0.33 7.81
C VAL A 114 8.09 -0.21 7.45
N GLU A 115 8.20 -1.52 7.27
CA GLU A 115 9.44 -2.21 6.90
C GLU A 115 9.25 -3.18 5.74
N GLY A 116 10.33 -3.50 5.04
CA GLY A 116 10.31 -4.61 4.09
C GLY A 116 10.50 -5.95 4.80
N ASP A 117 9.97 -7.02 4.24
CA ASP A 117 10.19 -8.38 4.78
C ASP A 117 11.62 -8.89 4.54
N GLU A 118 12.35 -8.27 3.60
CA GLU A 118 13.78 -8.49 3.37
C GLU A 118 14.60 -7.31 3.91
N PRO A 119 15.18 -7.43 5.13
CA PRO A 119 15.79 -6.30 5.84
C PRO A 119 17.00 -5.71 5.12
N PHE A 120 17.76 -6.52 4.37
CA PHE A 120 19.07 -6.12 3.82
C PHE A 120 18.99 -5.43 2.44
N ARG A 121 17.81 -5.35 1.83
CA ARG A 121 17.60 -4.70 0.51
C ARG A 121 16.48 -3.68 0.50
N SER A 122 15.95 -3.32 1.67
CA SER A 122 14.79 -2.46 1.80
C SER A 122 15.19 -1.04 2.25
N ARG A 123 14.74 -0.02 1.51
CA ARG A 123 14.62 1.35 2.03
C ARG A 123 13.23 1.51 2.65
N ASP A 124 13.20 1.73 3.95
CA ASP A 124 11.98 1.71 4.77
C ASP A 124 12.05 2.71 5.95
N SER A 125 11.20 2.56 6.97
CA SER A 125 11.13 3.47 8.11
C SER A 125 12.45 3.59 8.87
N ASN A 126 13.35 2.61 8.81
CA ASN A 126 14.70 2.76 9.38
C ASN A 126 15.53 3.85 8.69
N HIS A 127 15.13 4.28 7.48
CA HIS A 127 15.81 5.30 6.68
C HIS A 127 15.09 6.65 6.68
N PHE A 128 13.75 6.64 6.66
CA PHE A 128 12.95 7.86 6.53
C PHE A 128 12.02 8.14 7.73
N GLY A 129 11.99 7.25 8.72
CA GLY A 129 11.16 7.35 9.92
C GLY A 129 9.70 6.90 9.73
N PRO A 130 8.82 7.26 10.68
CA PRO A 130 7.39 6.96 10.59
C PRO A 130 6.73 7.67 9.41
N VAL A 131 5.77 7.01 8.77
CA VAL A 131 5.00 7.55 7.64
C VAL A 131 3.58 7.86 8.05
N TRP A 132 2.98 8.87 7.43
CA TRP A 132 1.59 9.21 7.73
C TRP A 132 0.68 8.08 7.27
N ALA A 133 -0.09 7.49 8.19
CA ALA A 133 -0.81 6.25 7.93
C ALA A 133 -1.90 6.44 6.84
N PHE A 134 -2.37 7.67 6.66
CA PHE A 134 -3.35 8.02 5.62
C PHE A 134 -2.75 8.15 4.21
N SER A 135 -1.53 8.70 4.07
CA SER A 135 -0.84 8.76 2.76
C SER A 135 -0.31 7.41 2.30
N THR A 136 -0.23 6.47 3.23
CA THR A 136 0.37 5.14 3.05
C THR A 136 -0.47 4.20 2.19
N VAL A 137 -1.72 4.57 1.90
CA VAL A 137 -2.66 3.62 1.28
C VAL A 137 -3.54 4.20 0.17
N LEU A 138 -3.39 5.48 -0.15
CA LEU A 138 -4.26 6.18 -1.11
C LEU A 138 -3.55 6.65 -2.39
N ASN A 139 -2.23 6.49 -2.49
CA ASN A 139 -1.48 7.02 -3.63
C ASN A 139 -1.37 5.99 -4.76
N ASP A 140 -2.37 5.99 -5.66
CA ASP A 140 -2.13 5.81 -7.10
C ASP A 140 -2.03 7.20 -7.74
#